data_AF-A0A0E0MQS2-F1
#
_entry.id   AF-A0A0E0MQS2-F1
#
_cell.length_a   1.000
_cell.length_b   1.000
_cell.length_c   1.000
_cell.angle_alpha   90.00
_cell.angle_beta   90.00
_cell.angle_gamma   90.00
#
_symmetry.space_group_name_H-M   'P 1'
#
loop_
_entity.id
_entity.type
_entity.pdbx_description
1 polymer ?
#
loop_
_entity_poly.entity_id
_entity_poly.type
_entity_poly.pdbx_seq_one_letter_code
_entity_poly.pdbx_strand_id
1 'polypeptide(L)'
;MLFCLFHVLLREEDSRVFLLLNGGDVPKGRSLSVVCVAAAGEAELYTMAVSGGAPGALSLSASGSVPRVRRWVRYRTGGFLFVPDAYWRASGGSVSVTVHVKKLPPPELEEDTTAA
;
A
#
# COMPACT_ATOMS: atom_id res chain seq x y z
N MET A 1 16.38 11.68 7.95
CA MET A 1 16.63 11.46 6.51
C MET A 1 16.42 9.97 6.24
N LEU A 2 15.21 9.55 5.87
CA LEU A 2 14.93 8.13 5.62
C LEU A 2 15.36 7.79 4.17
N PHE A 3 16.49 7.10 4.02
CA PHE A 3 17.05 6.65 2.73
C PHE A 3 16.44 5.31 2.23
N CYS A 4 15.37 4.80 2.84
CA CYS A 4 14.79 3.53 2.44
C CYS A 4 13.83 3.71 1.25
N LEU A 5 14.24 3.18 0.09
CA LEU A 5 13.40 3.09 -1.12
C LEU A 5 12.18 2.20 -0.92
N PHE A 6 12.27 1.21 -0.03
CA PHE A 6 11.15 0.32 0.31
C PHE A 6 11.30 -0.30 1.72
N HIS A 7 10.18 -0.79 2.26
CA HIS A 7 10.12 -1.66 3.43
C HIS A 7 9.47 -2.99 3.05
N VAL A 8 9.94 -4.08 3.64
CA VAL A 8 9.38 -5.43 3.45
C VAL A 8 8.44 -5.73 4.61
N LEU A 9 7.22 -6.15 4.28
CA LEU A 9 6.22 -6.61 5.23
C LEU A 9 5.92 -8.08 4.94
N LEU A 10 6.00 -8.92 5.96
CA LEU A 10 5.71 -10.35 5.86
C LEU A 10 4.38 -10.64 6.53
N ARG A 11 3.50 -11.36 5.83
CA ARG A 11 2.34 -12.00 6.45
C ARG A 11 2.63 -13.48 6.59
N GLU A 12 2.73 -13.95 7.83
CA GLU A 12 3.12 -15.32 8.16
C GLU A 12 2.05 -16.34 7.76
N GLU A 13 0.78 -16.01 7.99
CA GLU A 13 -0.39 -16.88 7.75
C GLU A 13 -0.43 -17.52 6.35
N ASP A 14 0.04 -16.80 5.33
CA ASP A 14 0.04 -17.25 3.94
C ASP A 14 1.38 -17.04 3.24
N SER A 15 2.44 -16.82 4.03
CA SER A 15 3.80 -16.59 3.53
C SER A 15 3.89 -15.50 2.45
N ARG A 16 3.04 -14.47 2.52
CA ARG A 16 3.03 -13.37 1.54
C ARG A 16 4.05 -12.30 1.90
N VAL A 17 4.74 -11.83 0.87
CA VAL A 17 5.70 -10.73 0.94
C VAL A 17 5.09 -9.49 0.31
N PHE A 18 4.94 -8.42 1.08
CA PHE A 18 4.54 -7.11 0.58
C PHE A 18 5.71 -6.14 0.61
N LEU A 19 5.81 -5.29 -0.40
CA LEU A 19 6.77 -4.20 -0.46
C LEU A 19 6.01 -2.88 -0.33
N LEU A 20 6.30 -2.13 0.72
CA LEU A 20 5.92 -0.73 0.85
C LEU A 20 7.00 0.12 0.19
N LEU A 21 6.68 0.69 -0.97
CA LEU A 21 7.57 1.50 -1.78
C LEU A 21 7.43 2.98 -1.43
N ASN A 22 8.56 3.68 -1.32
CA ASN A 22 8.64 5.11 -1.10
C ASN A 22 9.23 5.79 -2.35
N GLY A 23 8.35 6.22 -3.25
CA GLY A 23 8.69 6.90 -4.50
C GLY A 23 8.99 8.39 -4.29
N GLY A 24 10.03 8.88 -4.98
CA GLY A 24 10.42 10.29 -5.03
C GLY A 24 10.17 10.95 -6.39
N ASP A 25 9.29 10.36 -7.19
CA ASP A 25 8.99 10.74 -8.57
C ASP A 25 7.92 11.84 -8.68
N VAL A 26 7.35 12.28 -7.55
CA VAL A 26 6.34 13.34 -7.52
C VAL A 26 6.94 14.65 -6.99
N PRO A 27 6.80 15.78 -7.70
CA PRO A 27 7.24 17.08 -7.20
C PRO A 27 6.58 17.44 -5.86
N LYS A 28 7.37 18.00 -4.93
CA LYS A 28 6.92 18.49 -3.60
C LYS A 28 6.32 17.43 -2.69
N GLY A 29 6.66 16.15 -2.89
CA GLY A 29 6.22 15.09 -2.00
C GLY A 29 6.82 13.74 -2.35
N ARG A 30 6.14 12.71 -1.88
CA ARG A 30 6.50 11.30 -2.09
C ARG A 30 5.26 10.51 -2.44
N SER A 31 5.40 9.51 -3.30
CA SER A 31 4.35 8.54 -3.54
C SER A 31 4.61 7.29 -2.72
N LEU A 32 3.66 6.90 -1.87
CA LEU A 32 3.69 5.59 -1.24
C LEU A 32 2.93 4.60 -2.11
N SER A 33 3.44 3.37 -2.20
CA SER A 33 2.76 2.29 -2.88
C SER A 33 2.98 0.96 -2.17
N VAL A 34 2.04 0.02 -2.27
CA VAL A 34 2.17 -1.33 -1.73
C VAL A 34 1.97 -2.34 -2.85
N VAL A 35 2.88 -3.30 -2.97
CA VAL A 35 2.77 -4.40 -3.94
C VAL A 35 2.99 -5.73 -3.24
N CYS A 36 2.36 -6.77 -3.74
CA CYS A 36 2.56 -8.15 -3.28
C CYS A 36 3.50 -8.87 -4.25
N VAL A 37 4.58 -9.46 -3.72
CA VAL A 37 5.53 -10.27 -4.51
C VAL A 37 5.05 -11.71 -4.46
N ALA A 38 4.33 -12.13 -5.49
CA ALA A 38 3.73 -13.46 -5.58
C ALA A 38 3.56 -13.89 -7.04
N ALA A 39 3.60 -15.21 -7.28
CA ALA A 39 3.42 -15.79 -8.62
C ALA A 39 1.94 -15.87 -9.05
N ALA A 40 1.04 -16.09 -8.09
CA ALA A 40 -0.40 -16.21 -8.24
C ALA A 40 -1.11 -16.04 -6.88
N GLY A 41 -2.44 -15.90 -6.87
CA GLY A 41 -3.27 -15.91 -5.65
C GLY A 41 -4.38 -14.86 -5.64
N GLU A 42 -5.28 -14.99 -4.66
CA GLU A 42 -6.50 -14.17 -4.50
C GLU A 42 -6.26 -12.68 -4.37
N ALA A 43 -7.09 -11.85 -5.02
CA ALA A 43 -7.09 -10.38 -4.94
C ALA A 43 -7.01 -9.88 -3.49
N GLU A 44 -6.24 -8.83 -3.26
CA GLU A 44 -6.11 -8.20 -1.95
C GLU A 44 -6.43 -6.72 -2.04
N LEU A 45 -7.02 -6.21 -0.97
CA LEU A 45 -7.28 -4.80 -0.78
C LEU A 45 -6.34 -4.26 0.29
N TYR A 46 -5.81 -3.06 0.06
CA TYR A 46 -5.10 -2.31 1.08
C TYR A 46 -5.92 -1.11 1.54
N THR A 47 -5.70 -0.75 2.81
CA THR A 47 -5.96 0.59 3.34
C THR A 47 -4.65 1.08 3.94
N MET A 48 -4.15 2.20 3.44
CA MET A 48 -2.94 2.85 3.91
C MET A 48 -3.31 4.16 4.59
N ALA A 49 -2.68 4.45 5.72
CA ALA A 49 -2.81 5.71 6.43
C ALA A 49 -1.43 6.26 6.81
N VAL A 50 -1.27 7.58 6.69
CA VAL A 50 -0.07 8.32 7.10
C VAL A 50 -0.46 9.33 8.16
N SER A 51 0.25 9.31 9.29
CA SER A 51 0.07 10.28 10.37
C SER A 51 1.35 11.08 10.63
N GLY A 52 1.19 12.38 10.83
CA GLY A 52 2.29 13.32 11.06
C GLY A 52 2.87 13.32 12.48
N GLY A 53 2.53 12.33 13.32
CA GLY A 53 3.06 12.17 14.68
C GLY A 53 2.60 13.19 15.73
N ALA A 54 2.08 14.36 15.33
CA ALA A 54 1.59 15.39 16.25
C ALA A 54 0.06 15.28 16.48
N PRO A 55 -0.43 15.54 17.71
CA PRO A 55 -1.86 15.67 17.97
C PRO A 55 -2.49 16.77 17.09
N GLY A 56 -3.56 16.46 16.38
CA GLY A 56 -4.21 17.39 15.44
C GLY A 56 -3.55 17.47 14.06
N ALA A 57 -2.50 16.71 13.79
CA ALA A 57 -1.95 16.58 12.45
C ALA A 57 -2.98 15.92 11.53
N LEU A 58 -3.20 16.52 10.35
CA LEU A 58 -4.01 15.91 9.29
C LEU A 58 -3.49 14.50 8.99
N SER A 59 -4.40 13.54 8.80
CA SER A 59 -4.07 12.20 8.36
C SER A 59 -4.43 12.04 6.89
N LEU A 60 -3.60 11.32 6.14
CA LEU A 60 -3.88 10.97 4.75
C LEU A 60 -4.18 9.48 4.69
N SER A 61 -5.20 9.09 3.94
CA SER A 61 -5.50 7.69 3.72
C SER A 61 -5.86 7.40 2.28
N ALA A 62 -5.57 6.19 1.84
CA ALA A 62 -5.98 5.66 0.55
C ALA A 62 -6.28 4.17 0.69
N SER A 63 -7.21 3.69 -0.13
CA SER A 63 -7.51 2.28 -0.26
C SER A 63 -7.58 1.88 -1.72
N GLY A 64 -7.38 0.59 -1.99
CA GLY A 64 -7.40 0.07 -3.35
C GLY A 64 -6.96 -1.39 -3.42
N SER A 65 -6.83 -1.90 -4.64
CA SER A 65 -6.31 -3.25 -4.88
C SER A 65 -4.78 -3.27 -4.78
N VAL A 66 -4.22 -4.30 -4.14
CA VAL A 66 -2.78 -4.54 -4.10
C VAL A 66 -2.35 -5.19 -5.41
N PRO A 67 -1.53 -4.53 -6.25
CA PRO A 67 -0.98 -5.16 -7.45
C PRO A 67 -0.06 -6.32 -7.06
N ARG A 68 -0.09 -7.36 -7.89
CA ARG A 68 0.83 -8.49 -7.80
C ARG A 68 1.93 -8.38 -8.83
N VAL A 69 3.15 -8.64 -8.39
CA VAL A 69 4.31 -8.69 -9.26
C VAL A 69 5.10 -9.97 -9.00
N ARG A 70 5.53 -10.65 -10.07
CA ARG A 70 6.44 -11.80 -9.96
C ARG A 70 7.85 -11.37 -9.56
N ARG A 71 8.24 -10.18 -10.01
CA ARG A 71 9.54 -9.56 -9.74
C ARG A 71 9.36 -8.05 -9.68
N TRP A 72 10.02 -7.40 -8.74
CA TRP A 72 10.12 -5.95 -8.74
C TRP A 72 11.15 -5.51 -9.79
N VAL A 73 10.67 -4.94 -10.90
CA VAL A 73 11.52 -4.31 -11.93
C VAL A 73 11.02 -2.90 -12.12
N ARG A 74 11.77 -1.91 -11.61
CA ARG A 74 11.50 -0.46 -11.74
C ARG A 74 10.00 -0.14 -11.80
N TYR A 75 9.27 -0.59 -10.78
CA TYR A 75 7.85 -0.27 -10.68
C TYR A 75 7.75 1.24 -10.52
N ARG A 76 7.34 1.95 -11.58
CA ARG A 76 6.85 3.32 -11.43
C ARG A 76 5.69 3.17 -10.46
N THR A 77 5.90 3.66 -9.26
CA THR A 77 4.89 3.68 -8.22
C THR A 77 3.65 4.26 -8.86
N GLY A 78 2.61 3.44 -9.04
CA GLY A 78 1.31 3.89 -9.55
C GLY A 78 0.62 4.89 -8.61
N GLY A 79 1.35 5.44 -7.64
CA GLY A 79 0.95 6.52 -6.76
C GLY A 79 -0.32 6.23 -5.99
N PHE A 80 -0.31 5.22 -5.11
CA PHE A 80 -1.49 4.91 -4.30
C PHE A 80 -1.82 5.98 -3.27
N LEU A 81 -0.79 6.60 -2.69
CA LEU A 81 -0.97 7.69 -1.75
C LEU A 81 0.13 8.74 -1.97
N PHE A 82 -0.27 9.96 -2.31
CA PHE A 82 0.64 11.09 -2.35
C PHE A 82 0.79 11.71 -0.96
N VAL A 83 2.02 11.83 -0.48
CA VAL A 83 2.37 12.44 0.81
C VAL A 83 3.17 13.71 0.56
N PRO A 84 2.60 14.91 0.79
CA PRO A 84 3.30 16.18 0.59
C PRO A 84 4.53 16.32 1.49
N ASP A 85 5.57 17.02 1.04
CA ASP A 85 6.79 17.28 1.82
C ASP A 85 6.50 17.98 3.16
N ALA A 86 5.41 18.76 3.24
CA ALA A 86 4.98 19.42 4.46
C ALA A 86 4.75 18.43 5.61
N TYR A 87 4.23 17.23 5.32
CA TYR A 87 4.03 16.19 6.32
C TYR A 87 5.36 15.68 6.87
N TRP A 88 6.29 15.37 5.98
CA TRP A 88 7.62 14.89 6.35
C TRP A 88 8.42 15.94 7.12
N ARG A 89 8.31 17.23 6.76
CA ARG A 89 8.99 18.32 7.47
C ARG A 89 8.39 18.55 8.85
N ALA A 90 7.06 18.53 8.96
CA ALA A 90 6.37 18.68 10.24
C ALA A 90 6.73 17.56 11.23
N SER A 91 7.01 16.36 10.72
CA SER A 91 7.30 15.18 11.52
C SER A 91 8.80 14.92 11.75
N GLY A 92 9.65 15.94 11.58
CA GLY A 92 11.10 15.81 11.81
C GLY A 92 11.82 14.91 10.79
N GLY A 93 11.22 14.70 9.63
CA GLY A 93 11.78 13.90 8.54
C GLY A 93 11.42 12.41 8.56
N SER A 94 10.44 12.01 9.38
CA SER A 94 9.93 10.63 9.46
C SER A 94 8.42 10.62 9.61
N VAL A 95 7.69 9.80 8.86
CA VAL A 95 6.23 9.64 9.02
C VAL A 95 5.89 8.23 9.43
N SER A 96 4.82 8.08 10.21
CA SER A 96 4.28 6.77 10.54
C SER A 96 3.30 6.34 9.46
N VAL A 97 3.52 5.16 8.90
CA VAL A 97 2.67 4.57 7.87
C VAL A 97 2.05 3.30 8.42
N THR A 98 0.71 3.24 8.43
CA THR A 98 -0.03 2.04 8.77
C THR A 98 -0.62 1.46 7.50
N VAL A 99 -0.37 0.17 7.24
CA VAL A 99 -0.92 -0.55 6.08
C VAL A 99 -1.72 -1.74 6.57
N HIS A 100 -3.02 -1.75 6.27
CA HIS A 100 -3.88 -2.90 6.48
C HIS A 100 -4.14 -3.57 5.14
N VAL A 101 -3.82 -4.86 5.03
CA VAL A 101 -4.09 -5.64 3.81
C VAL A 101 -5.06 -6.76 4.15
N LYS A 102 -6.16 -6.84 3.40
CA LYS A 102 -7.21 -7.86 3.54
C LYS A 102 -7.32 -8.68 2.25
N LYS A 103 -7.61 -9.97 2.38
CA LYS A 103 -7.99 -10.81 1.23
C LYS A 103 -9.39 -10.42 0.78
N LEU A 104 -9.59 -10.30 -0.52
CA LEU A 104 -10.92 -10.23 -1.08
C LEU A 104 -11.56 -11.61 -0.95
N PRO A 105 -12.81 -11.74 -0.50
CA PRO A 105 -13.52 -13.00 -0.61
C PRO A 105 -13.60 -13.42 -2.09
N PRO A 106 -13.62 -14.74 -2.38
CA PRO A 106 -13.91 -15.21 -3.73
C PRO A 106 -15.24 -14.59 -4.19
N PRO A 107 -15.40 -14.27 -5.49
CA PRO A 107 -16.72 -13.90 -5.99
C PRO A 107 -17.69 -15.03 -5.63
N GLU A 108 -18.76 -14.69 -4.92
CA GLU A 108 -19.86 -15.63 -4.70
C GLU A 108 -20.33 -16.06 -6.09
N LEU A 109 -20.27 -17.36 -6.37
CA LEU A 109 -20.91 -17.93 -7.56
C LEU A 109 -22.40 -17.69 -7.35
N GLU A 110 -22.99 -16.73 -8.07
CA GLU A 110 -24.44 -16.68 -8.21
C GLU A 110 -24.87 -17.99 -8.87
N GLU A 111 -25.36 -18.91 -8.03
CA GLU A 111 -26.03 -20.13 -8.47
C GLU A 111 -27.36 -19.69 -9.09
N ASP A 112 -27.35 -19.47 -10.40
CA ASP A 112 -28.52 -19.19 -11.23
C ASP A 112 -29.45 -20.40 -11.21
N THR A 113 -30.23 -20.53 -10.13
CA THR A 113 -31.34 -21.48 -10.03
C THR A 113 -32.57 -20.85 -10.68
N THR A 114 -32.51 -20.70 -12.00
CA THR A 114 -33.72 -20.61 -12.82
C THR A 114 -34.03 -22.02 -13.34
N ALA A 115 -34.60 -22.86 -12.47
CA ALA A 115 -35.27 -24.08 -12.90
C ALA A 115 -36.76 -23.74 -13.12
N ALA A 116 -37.15 -23.72 -14.40
CA ALA A 116 -38.55 -23.67 -14.85
C ALA A 116 -39.10 -25.09 -15.01
#